data_AF-A0AB36ETE6-F1
#
_entry.id   AF-A0AB36ETE6-F1
#
_cell.length_a   1.000
_cell.length_b   1.000
_cell.length_c   1.000
_cell.angle_alpha   90.00
_cell.angle_beta   90.00
_cell.angle_gamma   90.00
#
_symmetry.space_group_name_H-M   'P 1'
#
loop_
_entity.id
_entity.type
_entity.pdbx_description
1 polymer ?
#
loop_
_entity_poly.entity_id
_entity_poly.type
_entity_poly.pdbx_seq_one_letter_code
_entity_poly.pdbx_strand_id
1 'polypeptide(L)'
;MISHTSYFGDGEKTFTLTDTIIEELQHKTGLGIGALFLRMSSSQFRVADIVEVIRLGLIGGGTSPQDAQRLVDAYAKDRPFDETFPLALDVLDARWNGKPEPVAPSDDDAFGFPQDELRRAAATGDLSAAISESLEETGL
;
A
#
# COMPACT_ATOMS: atom_id res chain seq x y z
N MET A 1 8.94 -8.96 11.73
CA MET A 1 9.71 -8.14 10.77
C MET A 1 8.70 -7.33 9.96
N ILE A 2 8.94 -6.02 9.80
CA ILE A 2 8.04 -5.12 9.07
C ILE A 2 8.31 -5.29 7.58
N SER A 3 7.33 -5.79 6.85
CA SER A 3 7.47 -6.15 5.44
C SER A 3 6.20 -5.81 4.68
N HIS A 4 6.36 -5.44 3.41
CA HIS A 4 5.29 -5.26 2.44
C HIS A 4 5.33 -6.44 1.46
N THR A 5 4.18 -7.01 1.11
CA THR A 5 4.08 -8.09 0.13
C THR A 5 3.16 -7.63 -0.99
N SER A 6 3.63 -7.73 -2.23
CA SER A 6 2.88 -7.34 -3.42
C SER A 6 3.39 -8.09 -4.65
N TYR A 7 2.59 -8.10 -5.71
CA TYR A 7 2.99 -8.65 -6.99
C TYR A 7 4.01 -7.74 -7.67
N PHE A 8 5.14 -8.30 -8.10
CA PHE A 8 6.15 -7.56 -8.86
C PHE A 8 6.82 -8.45 -9.89
N GLY A 9 6.60 -8.12 -11.16
CA GLY A 9 7.21 -8.81 -12.30
C GLY A 9 6.71 -10.23 -12.48
N ASP A 10 7.44 -11.19 -11.90
CA ASP A 10 7.23 -12.62 -12.10
C ASP A 10 6.47 -13.34 -10.96
N GLY A 11 5.97 -12.60 -9.97
CA GLY A 11 5.15 -13.18 -8.90
C GLY A 11 5.00 -12.29 -7.67
N GLU A 12 4.42 -12.85 -6.61
CA GLU A 12 4.43 -12.20 -5.29
C GLU A 12 5.85 -12.10 -4.76
N LYS A 13 6.19 -10.92 -4.24
CA LYS A 13 7.48 -10.60 -3.63
C LYS A 13 7.26 -10.01 -2.25
N THR A 14 8.20 -10.30 -1.35
CA THR A 14 8.29 -9.66 -0.05
C THR A 14 9.37 -8.58 -0.13
N PHE A 15 9.06 -7.42 0.42
CA PHE A 15 9.94 -6.27 0.51
C PHE A 15 10.11 -5.89 1.98
N THR A 16 11.35 -5.73 2.41
CA THR A 16 11.68 -5.38 3.81
C THR A 16 12.82 -4.38 3.81
N LEU A 17 12.66 -3.29 4.58
CA LEU A 17 13.73 -2.32 4.83
C LEU A 17 14.26 -2.50 6.26
N THR A 18 15.20 -3.44 6.45
CA THR A 18 15.93 -3.57 7.72
C THR A 18 16.91 -2.40 7.90
N ASP A 19 17.46 -2.22 9.10
CA ASP A 19 18.39 -1.10 9.36
C ASP A 19 19.63 -1.16 8.45
N THR A 20 20.22 -2.34 8.24
CA THR A 20 21.32 -2.54 7.30
C THR A 20 20.94 -2.22 5.85
N ILE A 21 19.71 -2.54 5.44
CA ILE A 21 19.21 -2.24 4.09
C ILE A 21 18.98 -0.73 3.93
N ILE A 22 18.51 -0.06 4.98
CA ILE A 22 18.36 1.40 5.02
C ILE A 22 19.72 2.07 4.93
N GLU A 23 20.75 1.59 5.65
CA GLU A 23 22.11 2.12 5.55
C GLU A 23 22.62 2.13 4.10
N GLU A 24 22.46 1.02 3.39
CA GLU A 24 22.83 0.93 1.97
C GLU A 24 21.96 1.84 1.09
N LEU A 25 20.67 1.95 1.36
CA LEU A 25 19.77 2.86 0.62
C LEU A 25 20.18 4.32 0.79
N GLN A 26 20.56 4.73 2.00
CA GLN A 26 21.07 6.07 2.28
C GLN A 26 22.40 6.33 1.56
N HIS A 27 23.29 5.34 1.52
CA HIS A 27 24.53 5.42 0.77
C HIS A 27 24.29 5.58 -0.74
N LYS A 28 23.35 4.81 -1.32
CA LYS A 28 23.00 4.89 -2.75
C LYS A 28 22.32 6.19 -3.15
N THR A 29 21.44 6.72 -2.31
CA THR A 29 20.65 7.92 -2.61
C THR A 29 21.35 9.22 -2.21
N GLY A 30 22.32 9.14 -1.29
CA GLY A 30 22.96 10.30 -0.67
C GLY A 30 22.03 11.08 0.26
N LEU A 31 20.97 10.44 0.77
CA LEU A 31 19.96 11.04 1.63
C LEU A 31 19.81 10.24 2.92
N GLY A 32 19.50 10.92 4.02
CA GLY A 32 18.95 10.26 5.20
C GLY A 32 17.54 9.73 4.93
N ILE A 33 17.14 8.67 5.63
CA ILE A 33 15.86 7.98 5.40
C ILE A 33 14.64 8.91 5.49
N GLY A 34 14.64 9.86 6.43
CA GLY A 34 13.57 10.85 6.56
C GLY A 34 13.46 11.80 5.37
N ALA A 35 14.60 12.22 4.80
CA ALA A 35 14.61 13.06 3.62
C ALA A 35 14.17 12.29 2.37
N LEU A 36 14.54 11.01 2.26
CA LEU A 36 14.09 10.12 1.19
C LEU A 36 12.58 9.90 1.24
N PHE A 37 12.02 9.60 2.43
CA PHE A 37 10.58 9.43 2.62
C PHE A 37 9.81 10.70 2.22
N LEU A 38 10.18 11.87 2.76
CA LEU A 38 9.52 13.14 2.44
C LEU A 38 9.57 13.48 0.94
N ARG A 39 10.71 13.22 0.29
CA ARG A 39 10.86 13.42 -1.15
C ARG A 39 9.92 12.50 -1.93
N MET A 40 9.83 11.22 -1.56
CA MET A 40 8.95 10.26 -2.21
C MET A 40 7.47 10.67 -2.05
N SER A 41 7.04 10.98 -0.83
CA SER A 41 5.65 11.38 -0.54
C SER A 41 5.24 12.69 -1.19
N SER A 42 6.19 13.59 -1.44
CA SER A 42 5.95 14.84 -2.19
C SER A 42 6.11 14.68 -3.72
N SER A 43 6.29 13.46 -4.21
CA SER A 43 6.52 13.16 -5.64
C SER A 43 7.72 13.91 -6.26
N GLN A 44 8.73 14.26 -5.45
CA GLN A 44 9.97 14.91 -5.90
C GLN A 44 11.12 13.91 -6.05
N PHE A 45 10.80 12.63 -6.19
CA PHE A 45 11.76 11.54 -6.27
C PHE A 45 12.62 11.61 -7.53
N ARG A 46 13.83 11.05 -7.44
CA ARG A 46 14.62 10.67 -8.62
C ARG A 46 14.16 9.28 -9.07
N VAL A 47 14.25 8.99 -10.36
CA VAL A 47 13.98 7.63 -10.88
C VAL A 47 14.83 6.58 -10.16
N ALA A 48 16.09 6.91 -9.86
CA ALA A 48 16.99 6.05 -9.09
C ALA A 48 16.47 5.78 -7.66
N ASP A 49 15.77 6.72 -7.03
CA ASP A 49 15.20 6.54 -5.69
C ASP A 49 14.15 5.42 -5.70
N ILE A 50 13.25 5.41 -6.70
CA ILE A 50 12.25 4.34 -6.89
C ILE A 50 12.93 2.99 -7.08
N VAL A 51 13.87 2.93 -8.04
CA VAL A 51 14.53 1.67 -8.41
C VAL A 51 15.31 1.09 -7.24
N GLU A 52 16.06 1.91 -6.49
CA GLU A 52 16.85 1.44 -5.35
C GLU A 52 15.98 1.03 -4.16
N VAL A 53 14.86 1.73 -3.89
CA VAL A 53 13.90 1.32 -2.85
C VAL A 53 13.33 -0.08 -3.15
N ILE A 54 12.89 -0.32 -4.40
CA ILE A 54 12.35 -1.63 -4.80
C ILE A 54 13.44 -2.70 -4.72
N ARG A 55 14.63 -2.43 -5.29
CA ARG A 55 15.74 -3.40 -5.33
C ARG A 55 16.21 -3.79 -3.94
N LEU A 56 16.46 -2.81 -3.08
CA LEU A 56 16.94 -3.04 -1.71
C LEU A 56 15.84 -3.60 -0.82
N GLY A 57 14.57 -3.22 -1.05
CA GLY A 57 13.41 -3.86 -0.42
C GLY A 57 13.33 -5.35 -0.72
N LEU A 58 13.50 -5.76 -1.98
CA LEU A 58 13.55 -7.18 -2.38
C LEU A 58 14.67 -7.93 -1.65
N ILE A 59 15.85 -7.33 -1.55
CA ILE A 59 17.02 -7.94 -0.89
C ILE A 59 16.74 -8.13 0.59
N GLY A 60 16.20 -7.11 1.28
CA GLY A 60 15.80 -7.25 2.68
C GLY A 60 14.67 -8.25 2.89
N GLY A 61 13.82 -8.47 1.87
CA GLY A 61 12.77 -9.48 1.86
C GLY A 61 13.26 -10.91 1.56
N GLY A 62 14.56 -11.10 1.33
CA GLY A 62 15.17 -12.41 1.11
C GLY A 62 15.46 -12.77 -0.35
N THR A 63 15.17 -11.87 -1.30
CA THR A 63 15.57 -12.06 -2.71
C THR A 63 17.08 -11.91 -2.84
N SER A 64 17.75 -12.75 -3.63
CA SER A 64 19.20 -12.62 -3.85
C SER A 64 19.54 -11.27 -4.51
N PRO A 65 20.70 -10.64 -4.23
CA PRO A 65 21.07 -9.37 -4.87
C PRO A 65 21.09 -9.42 -6.39
N GLN A 66 21.50 -10.56 -6.97
CA GLN A 66 21.52 -10.77 -8.41
C GLN A 66 20.10 -10.85 -8.99
N ASP A 67 19.20 -11.57 -8.33
CA ASP A 67 17.80 -11.66 -8.77
C ASP A 67 17.06 -10.35 -8.58
N ALA A 68 17.30 -9.64 -7.48
CA ALA A 68 16.72 -8.33 -7.24
C ALA A 68 17.13 -7.35 -8.35
N GLN A 69 18.41 -7.35 -8.76
CA GLN A 69 18.89 -6.54 -9.88
C GLN A 69 18.20 -6.94 -11.19
N ARG A 70 18.13 -8.24 -11.51
CA ARG A 70 17.43 -8.76 -12.70
C ARG A 70 15.97 -8.31 -12.74
N LEU A 71 15.27 -8.40 -11.60
CA LEU A 71 13.86 -8.02 -11.50
C LEU A 71 13.65 -6.53 -11.72
N VAL A 72 14.44 -5.65 -11.09
CA VAL A 72 14.28 -4.21 -11.32
C VAL A 72 14.70 -3.80 -12.73
N ASP A 73 15.68 -4.46 -13.33
CA ASP A 73 16.07 -4.22 -14.72
C ASP A 73 14.95 -4.59 -15.70
N ALA A 74 14.21 -5.66 -15.43
CA ALA A 74 13.13 -6.12 -16.28
C ALA A 74 11.79 -5.41 -16.04
N TYR A 75 11.49 -5.04 -14.79
CA TYR A 75 10.15 -4.67 -14.36
C TYR A 75 10.05 -3.32 -13.63
N ALA A 76 11.16 -2.59 -13.44
CA ALA A 76 11.12 -1.23 -12.89
C ALA A 76 11.79 -0.18 -13.78
N LYS A 77 12.83 -0.54 -14.55
CA LYS A 77 13.47 0.36 -15.52
C LYS A 77 12.65 0.46 -16.81
N ASP A 78 12.58 1.67 -17.36
CA ASP A 78 11.84 1.98 -18.60
C ASP A 78 10.36 1.51 -18.57
N ARG A 79 9.76 1.51 -17.38
CA ARG A 79 8.34 1.21 -17.14
C ARG A 79 7.54 2.48 -16.81
N PRO A 80 6.23 2.48 -17.08
CA PRO A 80 5.34 3.54 -16.57
C PRO A 80 5.52 3.76 -15.07
N PHE A 81 5.58 5.02 -14.62
CA PHE A 81 5.81 5.33 -13.22
C PHE A 81 4.64 4.97 -12.32
N ASP A 82 3.41 4.95 -12.84
CA ASP A 82 2.21 4.49 -12.13
C ASP A 82 2.29 3.01 -11.71
N GLU A 83 3.12 2.19 -12.37
CA GLU A 83 3.39 0.80 -11.98
C GLU A 83 4.41 0.68 -10.82
N THR A 84 5.37 1.60 -10.73
CA THR A 84 6.57 1.42 -9.88
C THR A 84 6.62 2.37 -8.69
N PHE A 85 6.15 3.61 -8.87
CA PHE A 85 6.13 4.61 -7.81
C PHE A 85 5.25 4.20 -6.62
N PRO A 86 4.00 3.73 -6.80
CA PRO A 86 3.16 3.30 -5.68
C PRO A 86 3.83 2.17 -4.87
N LEU A 87 4.42 1.18 -5.54
CA LEU A 87 5.14 0.09 -4.88
C LEU A 87 6.31 0.61 -4.04
N ALA A 88 7.13 1.51 -4.58
CA ALA A 88 8.24 2.08 -3.82
C ALA A 88 7.76 2.89 -2.60
N LEU A 89 6.66 3.64 -2.75
CA LEU A 89 6.06 4.38 -1.65
C LEU A 89 5.50 3.42 -0.58
N ASP A 90 4.79 2.36 -0.96
CA ASP A 90 4.23 1.37 -0.04
C ASP A 90 5.33 0.65 0.77
N VAL A 91 6.46 0.33 0.14
CA VAL A 91 7.62 -0.28 0.81
C VAL A 91 8.23 0.64 1.85
N LEU A 92 8.37 1.94 1.53
CA LEU A 92 8.84 2.95 2.47
C LEU A 92 7.83 3.19 3.60
N ASP A 93 6.55 3.30 3.27
CA ASP A 93 5.45 3.54 4.19
C ASP A 93 5.32 2.41 5.22
N ALA A 94 5.42 1.15 4.77
CA ALA A 94 5.43 0.00 5.65
C ALA A 94 6.52 0.12 6.72
N ARG A 95 7.73 0.55 6.35
CA ARG A 95 8.83 0.74 7.32
C ARG A 95 8.62 1.93 8.25
N TRP A 96 7.99 2.99 7.74
CA TRP A 96 7.75 4.23 8.45
C TRP A 96 6.66 4.09 9.51
N ASN A 97 5.51 3.53 9.14
CA ASN A 97 4.33 3.41 10.00
C ASN A 97 4.27 2.06 10.73
N GLY A 98 5.07 1.08 10.31
CA GLY A 98 4.88 -0.30 10.71
C GLY A 98 3.72 -0.95 9.94
N LYS A 99 3.34 -2.17 10.33
CA LYS A 99 2.11 -2.76 9.81
C LYS A 99 0.92 -2.15 10.57
N PRO A 100 -0.17 -1.74 9.90
CA PRO A 100 -1.44 -1.69 10.61
C PRO A 100 -1.64 -3.09 11.21
N GLU A 101 -1.88 -3.15 12.51
CA GLU A 101 -2.43 -4.36 13.10
C GLU A 101 -3.67 -4.72 12.28
N PRO A 102 -3.93 -6.00 11.96
CA PRO A 102 -5.24 -6.37 11.46
C PRO A 102 -6.22 -5.79 12.46
N VAL A 103 -7.02 -4.81 12.04
CA VAL A 103 -8.19 -4.43 12.81
C VAL A 103 -8.97 -5.72 12.94
N ALA A 104 -8.90 -6.34 14.12
CA ALA A 104 -9.91 -7.30 14.50
C ALA A 104 -11.24 -6.60 14.23
N PRO A 105 -12.24 -7.26 13.63
CA PRO A 105 -13.54 -6.65 13.42
C PRO A 105 -13.94 -5.99 14.74
N SER A 106 -13.99 -4.66 14.74
CA SER A 106 -14.37 -3.92 15.93
C SER A 106 -15.85 -4.16 16.09
N ASP A 107 -16.26 -4.68 17.24
CA ASP A 107 -17.67 -4.78 17.64
C ASP A 107 -18.35 -3.38 17.69
N ASP A 108 -17.61 -2.30 17.41
CA ASP A 108 -18.07 -0.91 17.34
C ASP A 108 -18.93 -0.57 16.10
N ASP A 109 -19.17 -1.53 15.19
CA ASP A 109 -20.31 -1.48 14.26
C ASP A 109 -21.66 -1.71 15.00
N ALA A 110 -21.67 -1.78 16.33
CA ALA A 110 -22.87 -1.82 17.16
C ALA A 110 -23.68 -0.50 17.19
N PHE A 111 -23.15 0.59 16.63
CA PHE A 111 -23.95 1.79 16.36
C PHE A 111 -24.41 1.79 14.90
N GLY A 112 -25.46 0.99 14.66
CA GLY A 112 -26.07 0.78 13.36
C GLY A 112 -26.43 2.08 12.64
N PHE A 113 -25.78 2.32 11.51
CA PHE A 113 -26.28 3.23 10.51
C PHE A 113 -27.27 2.48 9.59
N PRO A 114 -28.37 3.10 9.12
CA PRO A 114 -29.49 2.43 8.45
C PRO A 114 -29.18 1.77 7.09
N GLN A 115 -27.92 1.76 6.64
CA GLN A 115 -27.53 1.29 5.31
C GLN A 115 -27.74 -0.22 5.14
N ASP A 116 -27.73 -0.99 6.23
CA ASP A 116 -27.88 -2.45 6.16
C ASP A 116 -29.31 -2.89 5.89
N GLU A 117 -30.31 -2.11 6.33
CA GLU A 117 -31.72 -2.37 6.04
C GLU A 117 -32.06 -2.02 4.59
N LEU A 118 -31.55 -0.89 4.09
CA LEU A 118 -31.65 -0.49 2.68
C LEU A 118 -30.96 -1.49 1.73
N ARG A 119 -29.80 -2.03 2.12
CA ARG A 119 -29.12 -3.09 1.35
C ARG A 119 -29.90 -4.41 1.35
N ARG A 120 -30.53 -4.78 2.47
CA ARG A 120 -31.39 -5.97 2.55
C ARG A 120 -32.66 -5.83 1.71
N ALA A 121 -33.32 -4.67 1.75
CA ALA A 121 -34.47 -4.37 0.90
C ALA A 121 -34.12 -4.35 -0.59
N ALA A 122 -32.92 -3.85 -0.95
CA ALA A 122 -32.40 -3.92 -2.31
C ALA A 122 -32.16 -5.35 -2.80
N ALA A 123 -31.78 -6.27 -1.91
CA ALA A 123 -31.57 -7.69 -2.24
C ALA A 123 -32.87 -8.48 -2.37
N THR A 124 -33.95 -8.08 -1.69
CA THR A 124 -35.27 -8.75 -1.74
C THR A 124 -36.24 -8.11 -2.74
N GLY A 125 -35.85 -7.00 -3.38
CA GLY A 125 -36.67 -6.31 -4.39
C GLY A 125 -37.75 -5.39 -3.80
N ASP A 126 -37.73 -5.13 -2.49
CA ASP A 126 -38.75 -4.37 -1.77
C ASP A 126 -38.38 -2.88 -1.58
N LEU A 127 -37.61 -2.36 -2.54
CA LEU A 127 -36.97 -1.04 -2.45
C LEU A 127 -37.98 0.12 -2.35
N SER A 128 -39.18 -0.04 -2.94
CA SER A 128 -40.19 1.02 -2.98
C SER A 128 -40.94 1.20 -1.66
N ALA A 129 -41.12 0.12 -0.89
CA ALA A 129 -41.76 0.19 0.43
C ALA A 129 -40.83 0.86 1.45
N ALA A 130 -39.57 0.44 1.49
CA ALA A 130 -38.56 0.98 2.40
C ALA A 130 -38.26 2.48 2.18
N ILE A 131 -38.28 2.94 0.92
CA ILE A 131 -38.09 4.36 0.60
C ILE A 131 -39.31 5.19 1.03
N SER A 132 -40.52 4.68 0.87
CA SER A 132 -41.74 5.41 1.24
C SER A 132 -41.88 5.56 2.75
N GLU A 133 -41.59 4.51 3.51
CA GLU A 133 -41.63 4.52 4.98
C GLU A 133 -40.58 5.47 5.57
N SER A 134 -39.38 5.50 4.98
CA SER A 134 -38.32 6.44 5.35
C SER A 134 -38.69 7.92 5.11
N LEU A 135 -39.52 8.21 4.11
CA LEU A 135 -39.97 9.58 3.80
C LEU A 135 -41.07 10.03 4.77
N GLU A 136 -41.97 9.13 5.16
CA GLU A 136 -43.00 9.40 6.16
C GLU A 136 -42.41 9.69 7.55
N GLU A 137 -41.34 8.98 7.96
CA GLU A 137 -40.66 9.22 9.24
C GLU A 137 -39.88 10.55 9.28
N THR A 138 -39.47 11.09 8.14
CA THR A 138 -38.80 12.39 8.04
C THR A 138 -39.77 13.56 7.84
N GLY A 139 -41.07 13.29 7.69
CA GLY A 139 -42.13 14.30 7.64
C GLY A 139 -42.12 15.18 6.38
N LEU A 140 -41.68 14.63 5.24
CA LEU A 140 -41.63 15.30 3.93
C LEU A 140 -42.53 14.61 2.90
#